data_AF-U1S6C1-F1
#
_entry.id   AF-U1S6C1-F1
#
_cell.length_a   1.000
_cell.length_b   1.000
_cell.length_c   1.000
_cell.angle_alpha   90.00
_cell.angle_beta   90.00
_cell.angle_gamma   90.00
#
_symmetry.space_group_name_H-M   'P 1'
#
loop_
_entity.id
_entity.type
_entity.pdbx_description
1 polymer ?
#
loop_
_entity_poly.entity_id
_entity_poly.type
_entity_poly.pdbx_seq_one_letter_code
_entity_poly.pdbx_strand_id
1 'polypeptide(L)'
;MKILFFIFGLLTINACSFGGFQPPPPYYHWQLHNEKALFPNSDPDVLTKYLDRREKDMKDCGMDFVTGESDNPEVNLCLEKKGWYLKGGPVCENTLMWDSPICIQWRKKHSKPDAKPWQ
;
A
#
# COMPACT_ATOMS: atom_id res chain seq x y z
N MET A 1 -48.73 19.86 15.60
CA MET A 1 -47.83 19.88 14.43
C MET A 1 -46.40 20.32 14.75
N LYS A 2 -46.17 21.36 15.57
CA LYS A 2 -44.81 21.87 15.88
C LYS A 2 -43.88 20.87 16.59
N ILE A 3 -44.42 19.98 17.44
CA ILE A 3 -43.65 18.98 18.20
C ILE A 3 -43.18 17.81 17.31
N LEU A 4 -43.98 17.41 16.31
CA LEU A 4 -43.62 16.34 15.37
C LEU A 4 -42.44 16.71 14.47
N PHE A 5 -42.31 17.99 14.08
CA PHE A 5 -41.15 18.48 13.33
C PHE A 5 -39.85 18.46 14.15
N PHE A 6 -39.93 18.62 15.48
CA PHE A 6 -38.75 18.53 16.35
C PHE A 6 -38.23 17.08 16.51
N ILE A 7 -39.13 16.10 16.55
CA ILE A 7 -38.76 14.68 16.69
C ILE A 7 -38.08 14.15 15.42
N PHE A 8 -38.55 14.57 14.23
CA PHE A 8 -37.91 14.21 12.96
C PHE A 8 -36.53 14.84 12.76
N GLY A 9 -36.32 16.07 13.26
CA GLY A 9 -35.02 16.74 13.20
C GLY A 9 -33.93 16.07 14.04
N LEU A 10 -34.28 15.51 15.21
CA LEU A 10 -33.33 14.79 16.09
C LEU A 10 -32.90 13.42 15.53
N LEU A 11 -33.74 12.77 14.74
CA LEU A 11 -33.41 11.49 14.10
C LEU A 11 -32.40 11.65 12.95
N THR A 12 -32.41 12.79 12.26
CA THR A 12 -31.48 13.05 11.14
C THR A 12 -30.07 13.44 11.59
N ILE A 13 -29.89 14.01 12.79
CA ILE A 13 -28.55 14.42 13.29
C ILE A 13 -27.73 13.22 13.79
N ASN A 14 -28.38 12.12 14.20
CA ASN A 14 -27.70 10.91 14.65
C ASN A 14 -27.33 9.96 13.50
N ALA A 15 -27.81 10.22 12.27
CA ALA A 15 -27.50 9.39 11.10
C ALA A 15 -26.08 9.63 10.53
N CYS A 16 -25.46 10.79 10.82
CA CYS A 16 -24.09 11.09 10.38
C CYS A 16 -23.01 10.63 11.37
N SER A 17 -23.40 9.99 12.48
CA SER A 17 -22.46 9.48 13.50
C SER A 17 -22.17 7.99 13.36
N PHE A 18 -22.53 7.39 12.21
CA PHE A 18 -21.99 6.10 11.83
C PHE A 18 -20.53 6.32 11.47
N GLY A 19 -19.61 5.85 12.32
CA GLY A 19 -18.23 5.57 11.93
C GLY A 19 -18.25 4.54 10.81
N GLY A 20 -18.58 5.01 9.60
CA GLY A 20 -18.90 4.22 8.43
C GLY A 20 -17.81 3.20 8.15
N PHE A 21 -18.17 2.16 7.39
CA PHE A 21 -17.29 1.06 6.99
C PHE A 21 -15.83 1.53 6.82
N GLN A 22 -14.98 1.14 7.76
CA GLN A 22 -13.55 1.40 7.69
C GLN A 22 -12.93 0.19 6.99
N PRO A 23 -12.36 0.35 5.78
CA PRO A 23 -11.68 -0.77 5.12
C PRO A 23 -10.52 -1.25 6.00
N PRO A 24 -10.16 -2.54 5.91
CA PRO A 24 -8.95 -3.03 6.56
C PRO A 24 -7.75 -2.20 6.10
N PRO A 25 -6.74 -2.01 6.97
CA PRO A 25 -5.52 -1.33 6.56
C PRO A 25 -4.88 -2.06 5.37
N PRO A 26 -4.19 -1.34 4.47
CA PRO A 26 -3.42 -1.95 3.41
C PRO A 26 -2.47 -2.99 3.99
N TYR A 27 -2.40 -4.13 3.34
CA TYR A 27 -1.48 -5.21 3.64
C TYR A 27 -0.03 -4.83 3.29
N TYR A 28 0.19 -4.13 2.17
CA TYR A 28 1.51 -3.70 1.72
C TYR A 28 1.91 -2.32 2.24
N HIS A 29 3.10 -2.26 2.84
CA HIS A 29 3.76 -1.02 3.25
C HIS A 29 5.07 -0.86 2.50
N TRP A 30 5.02 -0.04 1.45
CA TRP A 30 6.16 0.27 0.59
C TRP A 30 7.02 1.38 1.18
N GLN A 31 8.33 1.15 1.22
CA GLN A 31 9.32 2.14 1.59
C GLN A 31 10.45 2.21 0.57
N LEU A 32 10.84 3.42 0.18
CA LEU A 32 11.97 3.62 -0.73
C LEU A 32 13.29 3.45 0.04
N HIS A 33 14.16 2.54 -0.41
CA HIS A 33 15.39 2.18 0.32
C HIS A 33 16.33 3.36 0.64
N ASN A 34 16.39 4.36 -0.25
CA ASN A 34 17.24 5.54 -0.14
C ASN A 34 16.45 6.82 0.12
N GLU A 35 15.24 6.69 0.67
CA GLU A 35 14.32 7.80 0.97
C GLU A 35 15.02 8.99 1.61
N LYS A 36 15.75 8.79 2.72
CA LYS A 36 16.38 9.89 3.47
C LYS A 36 17.47 10.63 2.68
N ALA A 37 18.12 9.95 1.74
CA ALA A 37 19.15 10.54 0.90
C ALA A 37 18.53 11.34 -0.26
N LEU A 38 17.44 10.83 -0.84
CA LEU A 38 16.72 11.50 -1.94
C LEU A 38 15.81 12.63 -1.44
N PHE A 39 15.27 12.48 -0.24
CA PHE A 39 14.25 13.35 0.36
C PHE A 39 14.70 13.75 1.77
N PRO A 40 15.73 14.62 1.89
CA PRO A 40 16.21 15.07 3.19
C PRO A 40 15.19 16.00 3.87
N ASN A 41 15.03 15.88 5.19
CA ASN A 41 14.10 16.71 5.98
C ASN A 41 14.40 18.22 5.95
N SER A 42 15.57 18.62 5.46
CA SER A 42 15.93 20.04 5.24
C SER A 42 15.22 20.66 4.04
N ASP A 43 14.66 19.84 3.13
CA ASP A 43 13.92 20.29 1.97
C ASP A 43 12.48 20.65 2.37
N PRO A 44 12.03 21.90 2.18
CA PRO A 44 10.68 22.32 2.55
C PRO A 44 9.58 21.57 1.77
N ASP A 45 9.90 21.05 0.58
CA ASP A 45 8.96 20.35 -0.31
C ASP A 45 9.12 18.82 -0.25
N VAL A 46 9.82 18.31 0.77
CA VAL A 46 10.19 16.88 0.89
C VAL A 46 9.01 15.93 0.73
N LEU A 47 7.88 16.25 1.35
CA LEU A 47 6.67 15.42 1.31
C LEU A 47 6.08 15.38 -0.10
N THR A 48 5.95 16.53 -0.77
CA THR A 48 5.41 16.63 -2.13
C THR A 48 6.28 15.84 -3.09
N LYS A 49 7.60 16.01 -3.05
CA LYS A 49 8.54 15.31 -3.92
C LYS A 49 8.53 13.79 -3.71
N TYR A 50 8.39 13.35 -2.46
CA TYR A 50 8.24 11.93 -2.14
C TYR A 50 6.94 11.36 -2.72
N LEU A 51 5.82 12.07 -2.55
CA LEU A 51 4.51 11.65 -3.07
C LEU A 51 4.49 11.64 -4.60
N ASP A 52 5.03 12.66 -5.27
CA ASP A 52 5.16 12.73 -6.73
C ASP A 52 5.97 11.54 -7.26
N ARG A 53 7.07 11.21 -6.58
CA ARG A 53 7.90 10.05 -6.93
C ARG A 53 7.12 8.74 -6.77
N ARG A 54 6.40 8.58 -5.66
CA ARG A 54 5.58 7.41 -5.37
C ARG A 54 4.48 7.25 -6.41
N GLU A 55 3.74 8.32 -6.71
CA GLU A 55 2.66 8.33 -7.70
C GLU A 55 3.17 7.95 -9.08
N LYS A 56 4.28 8.58 -9.50
CA LYS A 56 4.89 8.27 -10.78
C LYS A 56 5.31 6.81 -10.88
N ASP A 57 6.06 6.30 -9.89
CA ASP A 57 6.57 4.93 -9.94
C ASP A 57 5.47 3.88 -9.89
N MET A 58 4.44 4.11 -9.08
CA MET A 58 3.27 3.21 -9.00
C MET A 58 2.52 3.17 -10.32
N LYS A 59 2.19 4.35 -10.90
CA LYS A 59 1.52 4.44 -12.20
C LYS A 59 2.34 3.81 -13.33
N ASP A 60 3.65 4.07 -13.36
CA ASP A 60 4.56 3.47 -14.36
C ASP A 60 4.55 1.92 -14.28
N CYS A 61 4.35 1.35 -13.10
CA CYS A 61 4.26 -0.11 -12.90
C CYS A 61 2.83 -0.67 -13.02
N GLY A 62 1.81 0.17 -13.25
CA GLY A 62 0.41 -0.25 -13.30
C GLY A 62 -0.21 -0.49 -11.91
N MET A 63 0.39 0.02 -10.85
CA MET A 63 -0.17 0.01 -9.50
C MET A 63 -1.06 1.23 -9.28
N ASP A 64 -2.21 1.03 -8.64
CA ASP A 64 -3.00 2.14 -8.15
C ASP A 64 -2.26 2.85 -7.02
N PHE A 65 -1.98 4.14 -7.19
CA PHE A 65 -1.28 4.96 -6.21
C PHE A 65 -2.07 5.14 -4.90
N VAL A 66 -3.40 5.14 -4.99
CA VAL A 66 -4.27 5.41 -3.83
C VAL A 66 -4.24 4.22 -2.87
N THR A 67 -4.51 3.01 -3.37
CA THR A 67 -4.43 1.78 -2.58
C THR A 67 -2.98 1.39 -2.30
N GLY A 68 -2.08 1.55 -3.27
CA GLY A 68 -0.67 1.13 -3.16
C GLY A 68 -0.50 -0.38 -3.12
N GLU A 69 -1.46 -1.13 -3.65
CA GLU A 69 -1.48 -2.60 -3.62
C GLU A 69 -1.78 -3.18 -4.99
N SER A 70 -1.29 -4.39 -5.22
CA SER A 70 -1.63 -5.19 -6.40
C SER A 70 -1.57 -6.66 -6.05
N ASP A 71 -2.55 -7.42 -6.53
CA ASP A 71 -2.53 -8.89 -6.53
C ASP A 71 -1.64 -9.45 -7.66
N ASN A 72 -1.17 -8.59 -8.57
CA ASN A 72 -0.28 -8.98 -9.65
C ASN A 72 1.19 -8.92 -9.20
N PRO A 73 1.91 -10.08 -9.17
CA PRO A 73 3.32 -10.13 -8.79
C PRO A 73 4.23 -9.31 -9.72
N GLU A 74 3.90 -9.15 -11.00
CA GLU A 74 4.71 -8.36 -11.95
C GLU A 74 4.71 -6.88 -11.61
N VAL A 75 3.54 -6.35 -11.22
CA VAL A 75 3.36 -4.97 -10.77
C VAL A 75 4.19 -4.70 -9.52
N ASN A 76 4.10 -5.60 -8.53
CA ASN A 76 4.85 -5.48 -7.29
C ASN A 76 6.37 -5.62 -7.51
N LEU A 77 6.81 -6.58 -8.32
CA LEU A 77 8.23 -6.76 -8.68
C LEU A 77 8.78 -5.59 -9.50
N CYS A 78 7.96 -4.94 -10.34
CA CYS A 78 8.33 -3.71 -11.02
C CYS A 78 8.66 -2.60 -10.02
N LEU A 79 7.84 -2.46 -8.98
CA LEU A 79 8.05 -1.45 -7.94
C LEU A 79 9.31 -1.74 -7.11
N GLU A 80 9.57 -3.00 -6.79
CA GLU A 80 10.84 -3.43 -6.14
C GLU A 80 12.07 -3.06 -6.96
N LYS A 81 12.03 -3.26 -8.29
CA LYS A 81 13.13 -2.87 -9.18
C LYS A 81 13.40 -1.36 -9.19
N LYS A 82 12.38 -0.54 -8.92
CA LYS A 82 12.50 0.92 -8.78
C LYS A 82 13.02 1.34 -7.39
N GLY A 83 13.22 0.38 -6.49
CA GLY A 83 13.83 0.59 -5.18
C GLY A 83 12.82 0.70 -4.01
N TRP A 84 11.56 0.40 -4.25
CA TRP A 84 10.53 0.33 -3.20
C TRP A 84 10.49 -1.07 -2.60
N TYR A 85 10.66 -1.18 -1.29
CA TYR A 85 10.67 -2.48 -0.62
C TYR A 85 9.53 -2.56 0.39
N LEU A 86 8.97 -3.76 0.55
CA LEU A 86 8.05 -4.02 1.63
C LEU A 86 8.82 -4.15 2.94
N LYS A 87 8.24 -3.65 4.02
CA LYS A 87 8.77 -3.82 5.38
C LYS A 87 9.00 -5.30 5.75
N GLY A 88 8.18 -6.20 5.20
CA GLY A 88 8.25 -7.64 5.44
C GLY A 88 9.29 -8.41 4.63
N GLY A 89 10.09 -7.75 3.79
CA GLY A 89 11.04 -8.38 2.88
C GLY A 89 10.54 -8.45 1.44
N PRO A 90 11.14 -9.29 0.59
CA PRO A 90 10.78 -9.36 -0.83
C PRO A 90 9.31 -9.73 -1.03
N VAL A 91 8.65 -9.08 -2.01
CA VAL A 91 7.27 -9.36 -2.43
C VAL A 91 7.07 -10.85 -2.65
N CYS A 92 8.00 -11.50 -3.35
CA CYS A 92 7.85 -12.90 -3.69
C CYS A 92 8.08 -13.87 -2.52
N GLU A 93 8.50 -13.39 -1.34
CA GLU A 93 8.56 -14.18 -0.12
C GLU A 93 7.33 -13.94 0.78
N ASN A 94 6.45 -13.01 0.39
CA ASN A 94 5.22 -12.69 1.10
C ASN A 94 4.16 -13.79 1.01
N THR A 95 3.29 -13.93 2.02
CA THR A 95 2.21 -14.94 2.07
C THR A 95 1.29 -14.89 0.85
N LEU A 96 0.94 -13.68 0.37
CA LEU A 96 -0.01 -13.52 -0.73
C LEU A 96 0.56 -13.89 -2.10
N MET A 97 1.89 -13.85 -2.21
CA MET A 97 2.60 -14.04 -3.48
C MET A 97 3.41 -15.35 -3.52
N TRP A 98 3.43 -16.10 -2.42
CA TRP A 98 4.27 -17.28 -2.26
C TRP A 98 4.04 -18.28 -3.40
N ASP A 99 2.79 -18.65 -3.66
CA ASP A 99 2.47 -19.68 -4.66
C ASP A 99 2.38 -19.15 -6.10
N SER A 100 2.64 -17.86 -6.33
CA SER A 100 2.63 -17.30 -7.67
C SER A 100 3.74 -17.92 -8.53
N PRO A 101 3.46 -18.40 -9.76
CA PRO A 101 4.46 -18.99 -10.65
C PRO A 101 5.67 -18.09 -10.90
N ILE A 102 5.42 -16.78 -11.06
CA ILE A 102 6.46 -15.77 -11.28
C ILE A 102 7.34 -15.67 -10.04
N CYS A 103 6.74 -15.68 -8.85
CA CYS A 103 7.48 -15.63 -7.60
C CYS A 103 8.25 -16.90 -7.32
N ILE A 104 7.73 -18.09 -7.66
CA ILE A 104 8.49 -19.35 -7.58
C ILE A 104 9.74 -19.27 -8.45
N GLN A 105 9.63 -18.74 -9.68
CA GLN A 105 10.79 -18.57 -10.56
C GLN A 105 11.77 -17.51 -10.06
N TRP A 106 11.26 -16.41 -9.51
CA TRP A 106 12.06 -15.36 -8.91
C TRP A 106 12.86 -15.88 -7.71
N ARG A 107 12.21 -16.59 -6.78
CA ARG A 107 12.85 -17.13 -5.57
C ARG A 107 13.98 -18.09 -5.89
N LYS A 108 13.84 -18.93 -6.93
CA LYS A 108 14.93 -19.82 -7.39
C LYS A 108 16.23 -19.08 -7.74
N LYS A 109 16.15 -17.81 -8.14
CA LYS A 109 17.30 -17.00 -8.55
C LYS A 109 17.79 -16.06 -7.46
N HIS A 110 16.88 -15.56 -6.62
CA HIS A 110 17.14 -14.41 -5.75
C HIS A 110 16.98 -14.72 -4.25
N SER A 111 16.17 -15.71 -3.88
CA SER A 111 15.95 -16.04 -2.47
C SER A 111 17.11 -16.82 -1.89
N LYS A 112 17.21 -16.76 -0.57
CA LYS A 112 18.14 -17.63 0.17
C LYS A 112 17.74 -19.10 0.01
N PRO A 113 18.69 -20.05 0.02
CA PRO A 113 18.41 -21.48 -0.15
C PRO A 113 17.44 -22.07 0.88
N ASP A 114 17.32 -21.44 2.05
CA ASP A 114 16.48 -21.83 3.17
C ASP A 114 15.19 -21.00 3.29
N ALA A 115 14.86 -20.18 2.28
CA ALA A 115 13.58 -19.47 2.23
C ALA A 115 12.42 -20.48 2.29
N LYS A 116 11.63 -20.39 3.35
CA LYS A 116 10.48 -21.27 3.60
C LYS A 116 9.21 -20.44 3.67
N PRO A 117 8.04 -21.03 3.34
CA PRO A 117 6.78 -20.38 3.64
C PRO A 117 6.65 -20.18 5.16
N TRP A 118 5.82 -19.22 5.52
CA TRP A 118 5.47 -18.88 6.90
C TRP A 118 4.93 -20.12 7.64
N GLN A 119 5.36 -20.32 8.89
CA GLN A 119 4.92 -21.42 9.77
C GLN A 119 3.80 -20.96 10.71
#